data_AF-A0A6J5YUL0-F1
#
_entry.id   AF-A0A6J5YUL0-F1
#
_cell.length_a   1.000
_cell.length_b   1.000
_cell.length_c   1.000
_cell.angle_alpha   90.00
_cell.angle_beta   90.00
_cell.angle_gamma   90.00
#
_symmetry.space_group_name_H-M   'P 1'
#
loop_
_entity.id
_entity.type
_entity.pdbx_description
1 polymer ?
#
loop_
_entity_poly.entity_id
_entity_poly.type
_entity_poly.pdbx_seq_one_letter_code
_entity_poly.pdbx_strand_id
1 'polypeptide(L)'
;MGIVLGGSGNGEQISANKVKGIRAALVWSLETAKLAREHNNANVISVGQRQHTAQEVKDFIDLFLATKFPGDERHERRIQKISNYEITGDL
;
A
#
# COMPACT_ATOMS: atom_id res chain seq x y z
N MET A 1 -2.93 -8.69 5.63
CA MET A 1 -2.93 -7.79 4.46
C MET A 1 -4.37 -7.44 4.13
N GLY A 2 -4.64 -6.29 3.54
CA GLY A 2 -5.99 -5.85 3.16
C GLY A 2 -6.05 -5.28 1.75
N ILE A 3 -7.24 -5.30 1.15
CA ILE A 3 -7.54 -4.70 -0.14
C ILE A 3 -8.76 -3.81 0.05
N VAL A 4 -8.69 -2.56 -0.38
CA VAL A 4 -9.81 -1.63 -0.43
C VAL A 4 -10.05 -1.20 -1.88
N LEU A 5 -11.31 -1.06 -2.27
CA LEU A 5 -11.69 -0.80 -3.67
C LEU A 5 -12.65 0.38 -3.74
N GLY A 6 -12.46 1.22 -4.75
CA GLY A 6 -13.31 2.37 -5.00
C GLY A 6 -13.30 2.81 -6.45
N GLY A 7 -13.89 3.98 -6.72
CA GLY A 7 -13.90 4.55 -8.07
C GLY A 7 -12.48 4.79 -8.60
N SER A 8 -11.71 5.61 -7.88
CA SER A 8 -10.31 5.93 -8.17
C SER A 8 -9.31 5.28 -7.21
N GLY A 9 -9.77 4.75 -6.07
CA GLY A 9 -8.92 4.17 -5.02
C GLY A 9 -8.28 5.21 -4.09
N ASN A 10 -8.30 6.50 -4.43
CA ASN A 10 -7.67 7.54 -3.60
C ASN A 10 -8.40 7.74 -2.27
N GLY A 11 -9.73 7.88 -2.30
CA GLY A 11 -10.51 8.09 -1.08
C GLY A 11 -10.30 6.94 -0.10
N GLU A 12 -10.31 5.70 -0.61
CA GLU A 12 -10.17 4.50 0.19
C GLU A 12 -8.79 4.41 0.84
N GLN A 13 -7.68 4.73 0.14
CA GLN A 13 -6.36 4.72 0.77
C GLN A 13 -6.14 5.92 1.70
N ILE A 14 -6.69 7.10 1.41
CA ILE A 14 -6.64 8.25 2.33
C ILE A 14 -7.32 7.88 3.65
N SER A 15 -8.50 7.28 3.58
CA SER A 15 -9.25 6.82 4.76
C SER A 15 -8.53 5.68 5.49
N ALA A 16 -8.05 4.66 4.77
CA ALA A 16 -7.35 3.52 5.38
C ALA A 16 -6.07 3.95 6.11
N ASN A 17 -5.31 4.89 5.57
CA ASN A 17 -4.10 5.43 6.20
C ASN A 17 -4.37 6.25 7.48
N LYS A 18 -5.62 6.52 7.85
CA LYS A 18 -5.95 7.12 9.16
C LYS A 18 -6.03 6.09 10.28
N VAL A 19 -6.07 4.80 9.97
CA VAL A 19 -6.07 3.73 10.96
C VAL A 19 -4.65 3.46 11.42
N LYS A 20 -4.44 3.51 12.74
CA LYS A 20 -3.12 3.34 13.35
C LYS A 20 -2.43 2.05 12.86
N GLY A 21 -1.19 2.19 12.38
CA GLY A 21 -0.36 1.10 11.88
C GLY A 21 -0.64 0.66 10.44
N ILE A 22 -1.59 1.28 9.75
CA ILE A 22 -1.89 0.99 8.34
C ILE A 22 -0.96 1.79 7.43
N ARG A 23 -0.43 1.09 6.42
CA ARG A 23 0.27 1.65 5.27
C ARG A 23 -0.45 1.18 4.03
N ALA A 24 -1.41 1.98 3.57
CA ALA A 24 -2.22 1.74 2.40
C ALA A 24 -1.63 2.43 1.17
N ALA A 25 -1.19 1.65 0.18
CA ALA A 25 -0.67 2.15 -1.08
C ALA A 25 -1.77 2.20 -2.15
N LEU A 26 -1.82 3.28 -2.94
CA LEU A 26 -2.60 3.29 -4.18
C LEU A 26 -1.85 2.50 -5.25
N VAL A 27 -2.51 1.50 -5.82
CA VAL A 27 -1.94 0.65 -6.86
C VAL A 27 -2.68 0.89 -8.16
N TRP A 28 -1.91 1.15 -9.21
CA TRP A 28 -2.42 1.46 -10.56
C TRP A 28 -1.59 0.78 -11.66
N SER A 29 -0.67 -0.10 -11.29
CA SER A 29 0.17 -0.91 -12.17
C SER A 29 0.78 -2.10 -11.42
N LEU A 30 1.27 -3.11 -12.14
CA LEU A 30 2.02 -4.23 -11.54
C LEU A 30 3.27 -3.74 -10.78
N GLU A 31 3.95 -2.74 -11.33
CA GLU A 31 5.12 -2.13 -10.68
C GLU A 31 4.75 -1.51 -9.34
N THR A 32 3.67 -0.73 -9.27
CA THR A 32 3.24 -0.11 -8.01
C THR A 32 2.72 -1.15 -7.00
N ALA A 33 2.09 -2.24 -7.46
CA ALA A 33 1.73 -3.38 -6.60
C ALA A 33 2.95 -4.03 -5.94
N LYS A 34 4.01 -4.26 -6.72
CA LYS A 34 5.28 -4.83 -6.26
C LYS A 34 5.99 -3.88 -5.31
N LEU A 35 6.19 -2.63 -5.71
CA LEU A 35 6.89 -1.61 -4.93
C LEU A 35 6.15 -1.25 -3.62
N ALA A 36 4.82 -1.36 -3.60
CA ALA A 36 4.04 -1.20 -2.37
C ALA A 36 4.51 -2.20 -1.28
N ARG A 37 4.77 -3.46 -1.65
CA ARG A 37 5.33 -4.46 -0.73
C ARG A 37 6.81 -4.25 -0.48
N GLU A 38 7.62 -4.15 -1.54
CA GLU A 38 9.09 -4.16 -1.44
C GLU A 38 9.65 -2.94 -0.70
N HIS A 39 9.09 -1.75 -0.92
CA HIS A 39 9.67 -0.53 -0.36
C HIS A 39 8.93 -0.01 0.87
N ASN A 40 7.62 -0.19 0.90
CA ASN A 40 6.77 0.42 1.94
C ASN A 40 6.28 -0.60 2.97
N ASN A 41 6.56 -1.89 2.74
CA ASN A 41 5.95 -3.01 3.44
C ASN A 41 4.45 -2.75 3.64
N ALA A 42 3.77 -2.27 2.59
CA ALA A 42 2.37 -1.89 2.65
C ALA A 42 1.56 -3.11 3.09
N ASN A 43 0.73 -2.93 4.12
CA ASN A 43 -0.14 -3.98 4.64
C ASN A 43 -1.57 -3.86 4.07
N VAL A 44 -1.86 -2.77 3.35
CA VAL A 44 -3.09 -2.57 2.59
C VAL A 44 -2.74 -2.02 1.20
N ILE A 45 -3.51 -2.42 0.19
CA ILE A 45 -3.55 -1.70 -1.11
C ILE A 45 -4.94 -1.19 -1.39
N SER A 46 -4.99 -0.10 -2.14
CA SER A 46 -6.21 0.44 -2.74
C SER A 46 -6.11 0.40 -4.25
N VAL A 47 -7.20 0.03 -4.92
CA VAL A 47 -7.30 0.02 -6.38
C VAL A 47 -8.57 0.75 -6.84
N GLY A 48 -8.42 1.61 -7.84
CA GLY A 48 -9.53 2.26 -8.51
C GLY A 48 -10.17 1.34 -9.55
N GLN A 49 -11.26 0.65 -9.22
CA GLN A 49 -11.89 -0.31 -10.13
C GLN A 49 -12.45 0.32 -11.42
N ARG A 50 -12.67 1.65 -11.46
CA ARG A 50 -13.09 2.33 -12.70
C ARG A 50 -11.93 2.69 -13.62
N GLN A 51 -10.68 2.49 -13.18
CA GLN A 51 -9.47 2.86 -13.92
C GLN A 51 -8.83 1.69 -14.68
N HIS A 52 -9.29 0.47 -14.40
CA HIS A 52 -8.66 -0.76 -14.85
C HIS A 52 -9.72 -1.81 -15.22
N THR A 53 -9.32 -2.78 -16.04
CA THR A 53 -10.10 -3.99 -16.26
C THR A 53 -10.10 -4.86 -14.99
N ALA A 54 -11.11 -5.72 -14.84
CA ALA A 54 -11.16 -6.66 -13.70
C ALA A 54 -9.94 -7.59 -13.65
N GLN A 55 -9.38 -7.96 -14.81
CA GLN A 55 -8.18 -8.78 -14.88
C GLN A 55 -6.95 -8.04 -14.35
N GLU A 56 -6.73 -6.79 -14.76
CA GLU A 56 -5.62 -5.97 -14.23
C GLU A 56 -5.73 -5.80 -12.71
N VAL A 57 -6.94 -5.50 -12.19
CA VAL A 57 -7.16 -5.40 -10.74
C VAL A 57 -6.78 -6.70 -10.04
N LYS A 58 -7.19 -7.84 -10.59
CA LYS A 58 -6.82 -9.16 -10.05
C LYS A 58 -5.31 -9.38 -10.07
N ASP A 59 -4.64 -9.06 -11.17
CA ASP A 59 -3.19 -9.25 -11.31
C ASP A 59 -2.42 -8.36 -10.32
N PHE A 60 -2.90 -7.14 -10.07
CA PHE A 60 -2.32 -6.26 -9.05
C PHE A 60 -2.45 -6.85 -7.64
N ILE A 61 -3.63 -7.40 -7.32
CA ILE A 61 -3.89 -8.04 -6.02
C ILE A 61 -3.00 -9.28 -5.85
N ASP A 62 -2.97 -10.16 -6.84
CA ASP A 62 -2.17 -11.39 -6.80
C ASP A 62 -0.69 -11.08 -6.61
N LEU A 63 -0.15 -10.09 -7.34
CA LEU A 63 1.24 -9.67 -7.22
C LEU A 63 1.53 -9.06 -5.85
N PHE A 64 0.63 -8.23 -5.31
CA PHE A 64 0.77 -7.65 -3.97
C PHE A 64 0.80 -8.74 -2.88
N LEU A 65 -0.06 -9.76 -2.98
CA LEU A 65 -0.11 -10.86 -2.02
C LEU A 65 1.13 -11.76 -2.10
N ALA A 66 1.67 -11.98 -3.31
CA ALA A 66 2.84 -12.82 -3.53
C ALA A 66 4.17 -12.13 -3.19
N THR A 67 4.25 -10.80 -3.32
CA THR A 67 5.50 -10.06 -3.15
C THR A 67 5.87 -9.92 -1.68
N LYS A 68 7.09 -10.35 -1.34
CA LYS A 68 7.65 -10.26 0.01
C LYS A 68 8.34 -8.93 0.24
N PHE A 69 8.30 -8.45 1.47
CA PHE A 69 9.13 -7.33 1.90
C PHE A 69 10.56 -7.84 2.15
N PRO A 70 11.60 -7.29 1.49
CA PRO A 70 12.97 -7.77 1.62
C PRO A 70 13.63 -7.45 2.97
N GLY A 71 13.14 -6.45 3.71
CA GLY A 71 13.69 -6.11 5.03
C GLY A 71 15.05 -5.39 4.97
N ASP A 72 15.36 -4.67 3.89
CA ASP A 72 16.59 -3.89 3.83
C ASP A 72 16.53 -2.66 4.76
N GLU A 73 17.69 -2.31 5.31
CA GLU A 73 17.83 -1.26 6.32
C GLU A 73 17.25 0.09 5.87
N ARG A 74 17.39 0.43 4.58
CA ARG A 74 16.92 1.70 4.04
C ARG A 74 15.40 1.80 4.12
N HIS A 75 14.68 0.75 3.75
CA HIS A 75 13.22 0.73 3.77
C HIS A 75 12.66 0.58 5.18
N GLU A 76 13.26 -0.25 6.03
CA GLU A 76 12.87 -0.35 7.44
C GLU A 76 12.99 0.98 8.19
N ARG A 77 14.11 1.69 8.01
CA ARG A 77 14.32 3.01 8.62
C ARG A 77 13.24 4.01 8.22
N ARG A 78 12.76 3.98 6.97
CA ARG A 78 11.70 4.88 6.49
C ARG A 78 10.35 4.50 7.10
N ILE A 79 10.04 3.20 7.20
CA ILE A 79 8.83 2.71 7.84
C ILE A 79 8.80 3.12 9.32
N GLN A 80 9.93 3.00 10.02
CA GLN A 80 10.04 3.44 11.42
C GLN A 80 9.80 4.94 11.57
N LYS A 81 10.30 5.78 10.65
CA LYS A 81 9.98 7.22 10.67
C LYS A 81 8.49 7.49 10.55
N ILE A 82 7.79 6.78 9.65
CA ILE A 82 6.34 6.90 9.51
C ILE A 82 5.64 6.48 10.82
N SER A 83 6.03 5.35 11.40
CA SER A 83 5.46 4.87 12.66
C SER A 83 5.73 5.81 13.83
N ASN A 84 6.92 6.41 13.91
CA ASN A 84 7.26 7.37 14.96
C ASN A 84 6.39 8.62 14.83
N TYR A 85 6.30 9.19 13.63
CA TYR A 85 5.43 10.34 13.37
C TYR A 85 3.96 10.04 13.68
N GLU A 86 3.47 8.84 13.35
CA GLU A 86 2.10 8.42 13.69
C GLU A 86 1.84 8.37 15.21
N ILE A 87 2.86 8.02 15.99
CA ILE A 87 2.75 7.89 17.45
C ILE A 87 2.93 9.24 18.16
N THR A 88 3.89 10.06 17.72
CA THR A 88 4.32 11.27 18.44
C THR A 88 3.87 12.57 17.79
N GLY A 89 3.67 12.59 16.47
CA GLY A 89 3.43 13.81 15.69
C GLY A 89 4.70 14.58 15.33
N ASP A 90 5.88 14.10 15.72
CA ASP A 90 7.17 14.75 15.46
C ASP A 90 7.85 14.19 14.20
N LEU A 91 8.40 15.07 13.36
CA LEU A 91 9.09 14.74 12.11
C LEU A 91 10.59 14.44 12.29
#